data_AF-A0A524LIX3-F1
#
_entry.id   AF-A0A524LIX3-F1
#
_cell.length_a   1.000
_cell.length_b   1.000
_cell.length_c   1.000
_cell.angle_alpha   90.00
_cell.angle_beta   90.00
_cell.angle_gamma   90.00
#
_symmetry.space_group_name_H-M   'P 1'
#
loop_
_entity.id
_entity.type
_entity.pdbx_description
1 polymer ?
#
loop_
_entity_poly.entity_id
_entity_poly.type
_entity_poly.pdbx_seq_one_letter_code
_entity_poly.pdbx_strand_id
1 'polypeptide(L)'
;MRYAHGILIGAVIPGVIFLVTAAIRITSIGADALVLEALGDIYTIWFVTSIAIAILPLLLIFIIRRDMFREFLIFEAGGFGLFSPIWIFIATDISGTPWYSILTDGITDGLIGFGPGGIIVGIDISNIILIPFLAISFIIGLLFLRPSFIVKYGYTGELPELTDLKADADRKEESFIDAEVTDVKAPETTVDSIAALRDVLIEHGTTDPIINLILNSGIGSITDLASTSADQLSNLTGLDKLQAEQLIMVVQKKIWFSDI
;
A
#
# COMPACT_ATOMS: atom_id res chain seq x y z
N MET A 1 -2.53 -3.58 -4.99
CA MET A 1 -3.06 -4.05 -3.68
C MET A 1 -2.02 -4.69 -2.74
N ARG A 2 -0.78 -4.99 -3.17
CA ARG A 2 0.31 -5.54 -2.29
C ARG A 2 0.69 -4.63 -1.13
N TYR A 3 0.77 -3.31 -1.36
CA TYR A 3 1.07 -2.30 -0.35
C TYR A 3 0.16 -2.40 0.88
N ALA A 4 -1.15 -2.57 0.66
CA ALA A 4 -2.12 -2.63 1.75
C ALA A 4 -1.98 -3.90 2.58
N HIS A 5 -1.69 -5.05 1.96
CA HIS A 5 -1.61 -6.33 2.67
C HIS A 5 -0.34 -6.46 3.53
N GLY A 6 0.83 -6.02 3.02
CA GLY A 6 2.07 -6.04 3.81
C GLY A 6 2.03 -5.07 4.99
N ILE A 7 1.44 -3.88 4.79
CA ILE A 7 1.22 -2.93 5.89
C ILE A 7 0.20 -3.47 6.89
N LEU A 8 -0.85 -4.16 6.42
CA LEU A 8 -1.89 -4.71 7.29
C LEU A 8 -1.33 -5.81 8.19
N ILE A 9 -0.50 -6.72 7.69
CA ILE A 9 0.14 -7.75 8.53
C ILE A 9 1.10 -7.09 9.53
N GLY A 10 1.97 -6.18 9.09
CA GLY A 10 2.88 -5.43 9.96
C GLY A 10 2.17 -4.52 10.98
N ALA A 11 0.91 -4.13 10.73
CA ALA A 11 0.09 -3.40 11.68
C ALA A 11 -0.66 -4.33 12.65
N VAL A 12 -1.15 -5.46 12.17
CA VAL A 12 -1.99 -6.40 12.95
C VAL A 12 -1.15 -7.23 13.91
N ILE A 13 0.04 -7.69 13.49
CA ILE A 13 0.90 -8.54 14.33
C ILE A 13 1.25 -7.84 15.66
N PRO A 14 1.78 -6.59 15.68
CA PRO A 14 2.00 -5.89 16.94
C PRO A 14 0.73 -5.77 17.78
N GLY A 15 -0.41 -5.51 17.13
CA GLY A 15 -1.70 -5.43 17.81
C GLY A 15 -2.07 -6.71 18.54
N VAL A 16 -1.98 -7.87 17.88
CA VAL A 16 -2.22 -9.17 18.52
C VAL A 16 -1.24 -9.40 19.68
N ILE A 17 0.05 -9.11 19.48
CA ILE A 17 1.08 -9.28 20.51
C ILE A 17 0.76 -8.47 21.78
N PHE A 18 0.48 -7.18 21.62
CA PHE A 18 0.23 -6.30 22.77
C PHE A 18 -1.15 -6.51 23.40
N LEU A 19 -2.18 -6.83 22.61
CA LEU A 19 -3.53 -7.08 23.14
C LEU A 19 -3.60 -8.37 23.99
N VAL A 20 -2.90 -9.43 23.61
CA VAL A 20 -2.83 -10.65 24.44
C VAL A 20 -2.05 -10.36 25.73
N THR A 21 -0.96 -9.60 25.66
CA THR A 21 -0.25 -9.14 26.88
C THR A 21 -1.16 -8.31 27.80
N ALA A 22 -1.98 -7.42 27.23
CA ALA A 22 -2.97 -6.67 27.99
C ALA A 22 -4.02 -7.59 28.61
N ALA A 23 -4.50 -8.60 27.89
CA ALA A 23 -5.45 -9.59 28.42
C ALA A 23 -4.86 -10.36 29.61
N ILE A 24 -3.61 -10.85 29.49
CA ILE A 24 -2.90 -11.54 30.58
C ILE A 24 -2.81 -10.64 31.82
N ARG A 25 -2.45 -9.37 31.64
CA ARG A 25 -2.39 -8.39 32.72
C ARG A 25 -3.76 -8.09 33.35
N ILE A 26 -4.82 -8.00 32.56
CA ILE A 26 -6.18 -7.81 33.11
C ILE A 26 -6.55 -9.00 34.00
N THR A 27 -6.25 -10.23 33.57
CA THR A 27 -6.48 -11.44 34.39
C THR A 27 -5.63 -11.51 35.65
N SER A 28 -4.50 -10.79 35.73
CA SER A 28 -3.70 -10.76 36.96
C SER A 28 -4.26 -9.83 38.03
N ILE A 29 -5.21 -8.95 37.69
CA ILE A 29 -5.81 -8.02 38.65
C ILE A 29 -6.69 -8.80 39.64
N GLY A 30 -6.27 -8.84 40.91
CA GLY A 30 -7.01 -9.52 41.99
C GLY A 30 -6.82 -11.04 42.03
N ALA A 31 -5.89 -11.59 41.25
CA ALA A 31 -5.51 -13.00 41.29
C ALA A 31 -4.78 -13.35 42.60
N ASP A 32 -4.96 -14.57 43.08
CA ASP A 32 -4.20 -15.12 44.21
C ASP A 32 -2.79 -15.58 43.77
N ALA A 33 -1.93 -15.90 44.74
CA ALA A 33 -0.51 -16.17 44.47
C ALA A 33 -0.28 -17.32 43.47
N LEU A 34 -1.10 -18.37 43.52
CA LEU A 34 -1.01 -19.52 42.60
C LEU A 34 -1.38 -19.13 41.16
N VAL A 35 -2.42 -18.31 40.98
CA VAL A 35 -2.84 -17.84 39.66
C VAL A 35 -1.84 -16.81 39.11
N LEU A 36 -1.25 -15.97 39.95
CA LEU A 36 -0.20 -15.04 39.54
C LEU A 36 1.04 -15.76 39.00
N GLU A 37 1.49 -16.83 39.66
CA GLU A 37 2.60 -17.66 39.19
C GLU A 37 2.29 -18.29 37.83
N ALA A 38 1.10 -18.90 37.70
CA ALA A 38 0.65 -19.47 36.43
C ALA A 38 0.53 -18.43 35.30
N LEU A 39 0.06 -17.21 35.60
CA LEU A 39 0.01 -16.12 34.62
C LEU A 39 1.40 -15.63 34.21
N GLY A 40 2.38 -15.66 35.11
CA GLY A 40 3.79 -15.39 34.79
C GLY A 40 4.38 -16.40 33.80
N ASP A 41 4.06 -17.69 33.99
CA ASP A 41 4.44 -18.75 33.04
C ASP A 41 3.74 -18.58 31.69
N ILE A 42 2.45 -18.26 31.69
CA ILE A 42 1.68 -17.97 30.47
C ILE A 42 2.27 -16.77 29.74
N TYR A 43 2.62 -15.70 30.47
CA TYR A 43 3.30 -14.53 29.90
C TYR A 43 4.66 -14.92 29.30
N THR A 44 5.40 -15.79 29.97
CA THR A 44 6.70 -16.28 29.48
C THR A 44 6.58 -17.04 28.18
N ILE A 45 5.65 -17.99 28.12
CA ILE A 45 5.34 -18.73 26.89
C ILE A 45 4.87 -17.77 25.80
N TRP A 46 4.00 -16.81 26.14
CA TRP A 46 3.51 -15.83 25.18
C TRP A 46 4.63 -14.94 24.63
N PHE A 47 5.55 -14.47 25.47
CA PHE A 47 6.68 -13.64 25.06
C PHE A 47 7.55 -14.36 24.03
N VAL A 48 7.91 -15.62 24.29
CA VAL A 48 8.68 -16.45 23.34
C VAL A 48 7.89 -16.71 22.06
N THR A 49 6.60 -17.01 22.20
CA THR A 49 5.69 -17.24 21.06
C THR A 49 5.55 -15.98 20.21
N SER A 50 5.53 -14.80 20.82
CA SER A 50 5.40 -13.50 20.12
C SER A 50 6.62 -13.21 19.24
N ILE A 51 7.82 -13.55 19.70
CA ILE A 51 9.06 -13.46 18.90
C ILE A 51 8.96 -14.41 17.71
N ALA A 52 8.49 -15.65 17.93
CA ALA A 52 8.28 -16.59 16.82
C ALA A 52 7.23 -16.06 15.83
N ILE A 53 6.10 -15.52 16.28
CA ILE A 53 5.05 -14.95 15.42
C ILE A 53 5.60 -13.78 14.59
N ALA A 54 6.49 -12.94 15.14
CA ALA A 54 7.08 -11.83 14.40
C ALA A 54 8.10 -12.30 13.34
N ILE A 55 8.86 -13.35 13.61
CA ILE A 55 9.96 -13.81 12.74
C ILE A 55 9.50 -14.84 11.70
N LEU A 56 8.53 -15.70 12.04
CA LEU A 56 8.12 -16.83 11.20
C LEU A 56 7.54 -16.40 9.84
N PRO A 57 6.73 -15.34 9.72
CA PRO A 57 6.29 -14.82 8.42
C PRO A 57 7.47 -14.39 7.52
N LEU A 58 8.49 -13.74 8.12
CA LEU A 58 9.71 -13.33 7.41
C LEU A 58 10.48 -14.56 6.90
N LEU A 59 10.64 -15.59 7.74
CA LEU A 59 11.31 -16.83 7.37
C LEU A 59 10.57 -17.59 6.27
N LEU A 60 9.24 -17.70 6.36
CA LEU A 60 8.43 -18.36 5.35
C LEU A 60 8.58 -17.68 3.99
N ILE A 61 8.53 -16.36 3.94
CA ILE A 61 8.65 -15.62 2.68
C ILE A 61 10.08 -15.68 2.16
N PHE A 62 11.09 -15.65 3.03
CA PHE A 62 12.47 -15.84 2.62
C PHE A 62 12.70 -17.19 1.91
N ILE A 63 12.08 -18.26 2.40
CA ILE A 63 12.22 -19.61 1.85
C ILE A 63 11.38 -19.80 0.58
N ILE A 64 10.13 -19.34 0.58
CA ILE A 64 9.16 -19.64 -0.50
C ILE A 64 9.24 -18.62 -1.64
N ARG A 65 9.42 -17.33 -1.34
CA ARG A 65 9.39 -16.22 -2.31
C ARG A 65 10.50 -15.22 -2.07
N ARG A 66 11.73 -15.69 -2.26
CA ARG A 66 12.98 -14.94 -2.04
C ARG A 66 13.09 -13.66 -2.89
N ASP A 67 12.43 -13.65 -4.05
CA ASP A 67 12.29 -12.51 -4.96
C ASP A 67 11.50 -11.35 -4.32
N MET A 68 10.40 -11.66 -3.62
CA MET A 68 9.57 -10.65 -2.96
C MET A 68 10.01 -10.34 -1.52
N PHE A 69 10.94 -11.12 -0.96
CA PHE A 69 11.35 -11.01 0.44
C PHE A 69 11.80 -9.60 0.84
N ARG A 70 12.57 -8.92 -0.02
CA ARG A 70 13.07 -7.57 0.28
C ARG A 70 11.93 -6.56 0.43
N GLU A 71 10.95 -6.62 -0.47
CA GLU A 71 9.79 -5.74 -0.44
C GLU A 71 8.89 -6.06 0.77
N PHE A 72 8.66 -7.35 1.04
CA PHE A 72 7.92 -7.79 2.20
C PHE A 72 8.58 -7.33 3.51
N LEU A 73 9.91 -7.44 3.62
CA LEU A 73 10.66 -6.99 4.79
C LEU A 73 10.53 -5.48 5.01
N ILE A 74 10.54 -4.67 3.95
CA ILE A 74 10.32 -3.21 4.07
C ILE A 74 8.92 -2.92 4.60
N PHE A 75 7.90 -3.61 4.11
CA PHE A 75 6.52 -3.42 4.59
C PHE A 75 6.29 -3.92 6.01
N GLU A 76 6.79 -5.11 6.35
CA GLU A 76 6.70 -5.65 7.69
C GLU A 76 7.49 -4.82 8.69
N ALA A 77 8.78 -4.56 8.45
CA ALA A 77 9.59 -3.77 9.37
C ALA A 77 9.06 -2.34 9.49
N GLY A 78 8.57 -1.77 8.38
CA GLY A 78 7.95 -0.44 8.36
C GLY A 78 6.64 -0.40 9.15
N GLY A 79 5.76 -1.37 8.91
CA GLY A 79 4.48 -1.52 9.62
C GLY A 79 4.70 -1.79 11.11
N PHE A 80 5.52 -2.77 11.44
CA PHE A 80 5.86 -3.13 12.81
C PHE A 80 6.46 -1.94 13.55
N GLY A 81 7.39 -1.20 12.93
CA GLY A 81 8.02 -0.03 13.52
C GLY A 81 7.05 1.13 13.78
N LEU A 82 6.13 1.38 12.84
CA LEU A 82 5.14 2.45 12.92
C LEU A 82 4.02 2.14 13.93
N PHE A 83 3.49 0.91 13.89
CA PHE A 83 2.30 0.54 14.65
C PHE A 83 2.59 -0.03 16.03
N SER A 84 3.79 -0.57 16.30
CA SER A 84 4.13 -1.07 17.64
C SER A 84 4.00 -0.01 18.75
N PRO A 85 4.51 1.23 18.57
CA PRO A 85 4.31 2.30 19.56
C PRO A 85 2.83 2.69 19.76
N ILE A 86 2.01 2.57 18.73
CA ILE A 86 0.58 2.89 18.82
C ILE A 86 -0.13 1.78 19.62
N TRP A 87 0.14 0.52 19.28
CA TRP A 87 -0.47 -0.62 19.95
C TRP A 87 -0.05 -0.76 21.39
N ILE A 88 1.21 -0.48 21.74
CA ILE A 88 1.64 -0.54 23.14
C ILE A 88 0.89 0.49 23.99
N PHE A 89 0.64 1.71 23.49
CA PHE A 89 -0.14 2.72 24.22
C PHE A 89 -1.59 2.29 24.39
N ILE A 90 -2.25 1.86 23.30
CA ILE A 90 -3.64 1.39 23.32
C ILE A 90 -3.81 0.19 24.27
N ALA A 91 -2.95 -0.82 24.14
CA ALA A 91 -3.01 -2.02 24.96
C ALA A 91 -2.77 -1.71 26.45
N THR A 92 -1.90 -0.75 26.75
CA THR A 92 -1.64 -0.32 28.13
C THR A 92 -2.87 0.34 28.74
N ASP A 93 -3.52 1.27 28.02
CA ASP A 93 -4.77 1.89 28.46
C ASP A 93 -5.86 0.84 28.68
N ILE A 94 -6.03 -0.10 27.74
CA ILE A 94 -7.00 -1.20 27.85
C ILE A 94 -6.72 -2.07 29.08
N SER A 95 -5.44 -2.27 29.42
CA SER A 95 -5.04 -3.06 30.59
C SER A 95 -5.30 -2.39 31.93
N GLY A 96 -5.81 -1.16 31.94
CA GLY A 96 -6.18 -0.42 33.15
C GLY A 96 -5.11 0.51 33.70
N THR A 97 -3.97 0.64 33.01
CA THR A 97 -2.93 1.62 33.35
C THR A 97 -2.86 2.72 32.30
N PRO A 98 -2.72 4.00 32.68
CA PRO A 98 -2.65 5.07 31.69
C PRO A 98 -1.39 4.92 30.82
N TRP A 99 -1.51 5.07 29.51
CA TRP A 99 -0.39 4.94 28.56
C TRP A 99 0.82 5.83 28.90
N TYR A 100 0.58 7.01 29.47
CA TYR A 100 1.67 7.93 29.83
C TYR A 100 2.56 7.38 30.95
N SER A 101 2.07 6.42 31.76
CA SER A 101 2.88 5.76 32.80
C SER A 101 4.08 5.03 32.22
N ILE A 102 3.98 4.53 30.98
CA ILE A 102 5.09 3.91 30.26
C ILE A 102 6.23 4.92 30.04
N LEU A 103 5.88 6.19 29.82
CA LEU A 103 6.85 7.25 29.55
C LEU A 103 7.43 7.85 30.84
N THR A 104 6.67 7.83 31.95
CA THR A 104 7.16 8.37 33.22
C THR A 104 7.92 7.33 34.04
N ASP A 105 7.39 6.10 34.10
CA ASP A 105 7.82 5.09 35.06
C ASP A 105 8.57 3.93 34.38
N GLY A 106 8.41 3.78 33.06
CA GLY A 106 8.95 2.67 32.29
C GLY A 106 8.02 1.45 32.28
N ILE A 107 8.57 0.29 31.94
CA ILE A 107 7.84 -0.99 31.95
C ILE A 107 8.48 -1.90 32.98
N THR A 108 7.73 -2.29 34.00
CA THR A 108 8.17 -3.28 35.01
C THR A 108 7.96 -4.69 34.49
N ASP A 109 8.93 -5.58 34.69
CA ASP A 109 8.89 -6.99 34.27
C ASP A 109 8.52 -7.21 32.78
N GLY A 110 8.82 -6.22 31.92
CA GLY A 110 8.38 -6.20 30.53
C GLY A 110 9.25 -7.01 29.55
N LEU A 111 10.50 -7.29 29.94
CA LEU A 111 11.41 -8.15 29.18
C LEU A 111 11.65 -9.42 29.97
N ILE A 112 11.77 -10.54 29.26
CA ILE A 112 12.11 -11.81 29.89
C ILE A 112 13.57 -12.11 29.62
N GLY A 113 14.33 -12.38 30.68
CA GLY A 113 15.74 -12.71 30.60
C GLY A 113 16.19 -13.75 31.61
N PHE A 114 17.46 -14.13 31.49
CA PHE A 114 18.10 -15.10 32.38
C PHE A 114 18.70 -14.38 33.58
N GLY A 115 18.17 -14.70 34.76
CA GLY A 115 18.68 -14.23 36.03
C GLY A 115 19.85 -15.08 36.55
N PRO A 116 20.48 -14.64 37.65
CA PRO A 116 21.54 -15.41 38.31
C PRO A 116 21.04 -16.82 38.68
N GLY A 117 21.76 -17.86 38.26
CA GLY A 117 21.41 -19.26 38.54
C GLY A 117 20.53 -19.94 37.49
N GLY A 118 20.27 -19.31 36.34
CA GLY A 118 19.52 -19.91 35.22
C GLY A 118 18.00 -19.83 35.35
N ILE A 119 17.51 -19.10 36.34
CA ILE A 119 16.09 -18.78 36.50
C ILE A 119 15.65 -17.74 35.47
N ILE A 120 14.40 -17.82 35.04
CA ILE A 120 13.77 -16.82 34.17
C ILE A 120 13.26 -15.69 35.06
N VAL A 121 13.63 -14.44 34.75
CA VAL A 121 13.20 -13.25 35.50
C VAL A 121 12.71 -12.17 34.55
N GLY A 122 11.76 -11.37 35.05
CA GLY A 122 11.38 -10.11 34.44
C GLY A 122 12.51 -9.09 34.56
N ILE A 123 12.71 -8.33 33.50
CA ILE A 123 13.67 -7.24 33.41
C ILE A 123 12.90 -5.96 33.14
N ASP A 124 13.11 -4.98 34.00
CA ASP A 124 12.52 -3.65 33.87
C ASP A 124 13.14 -2.88 32.71
N ILE A 125 12.29 -2.17 31.97
CA ILE A 125 12.68 -1.27 30.90
C ILE A 125 12.53 0.17 31.38
N SER A 126 13.64 0.83 31.67
CA SER A 126 13.64 2.25 32.04
C SER A 126 13.10 3.12 30.91
N ASN A 127 12.33 4.14 31.28
CA ASN A 127 11.86 5.20 30.38
C ASN A 127 12.99 5.88 29.57
N ILE A 128 14.20 6.02 30.14
CA ILE A 128 15.37 6.60 29.47
C ILE A 128 15.75 5.81 28.22
N ILE A 129 15.53 4.49 28.21
CA ILE A 129 15.80 3.61 27.06
C ILE A 129 14.55 3.49 26.19
N LEU A 130 13.38 3.38 26.82
CA LEU A 130 12.13 3.11 26.13
C LEU A 130 11.68 4.25 25.22
N ILE A 131 11.74 5.49 25.69
CA ILE A 131 11.33 6.67 24.91
C ILE A 131 12.13 6.80 23.60
N PRO A 132 13.48 6.83 23.62
CA PRO A 132 14.24 6.93 22.38
C PRO A 132 14.02 5.70 21.49
N PHE A 133 13.84 4.51 22.05
CA PHE A 133 13.54 3.30 21.27
C PHE A 133 12.21 3.42 20.52
N LEU A 134 11.13 3.82 21.21
CA LEU A 134 9.82 4.03 20.59
C LEU A 134 9.87 5.13 19.52
N ALA A 135 10.57 6.23 19.78
CA ALA A 135 10.74 7.31 18.82
C ALA A 135 11.51 6.87 17.56
N ILE A 136 12.61 6.14 17.74
CA ILE A 136 13.41 5.59 16.63
C ILE A 136 12.58 4.59 15.83
N SER A 137 11.86 3.68 16.50
CA SER A 137 10.95 2.72 15.87
C SER A 137 9.92 3.43 14.97
N PHE A 138 9.29 4.47 15.50
CA PHE A 138 8.29 5.25 14.77
C PHE A 138 8.88 5.97 13.56
N ILE A 139 10.04 6.62 13.72
CA ILE A 139 10.73 7.34 12.64
C ILE A 139 11.18 6.36 11.54
N ILE A 140 11.77 5.22 11.90
CA ILE A 140 12.18 4.19 10.95
C ILE A 140 10.96 3.63 10.21
N GLY A 141 9.85 3.38 10.94
CA GLY A 141 8.58 2.96 10.35
C GLY A 141 8.09 3.92 9.27
N LEU A 142 8.06 5.23 9.58
CA LEU A 142 7.70 6.27 8.61
C LEU A 142 8.65 6.32 7.40
N LEU A 143 9.96 6.15 7.61
CA LEU A 143 10.94 6.17 6.54
C LEU A 143 10.77 4.99 5.59
N PHE A 144 10.56 3.77 6.12
CA PHE A 144 10.37 2.56 5.32
C PHE A 144 9.05 2.56 4.56
N LEU A 145 7.98 3.07 5.17
CA LEU A 145 6.67 3.16 4.53
C LEU A 145 6.53 4.36 3.58
N ARG A 146 7.55 5.22 3.48
CA ARG A 146 7.51 6.36 2.57
C ARG A 146 7.48 5.87 1.10
N PRO A 147 6.55 6.38 0.25
CA PRO A 147 6.44 5.95 -1.15
C PRO A 147 7.76 6.05 -1.92
N SER A 148 8.56 7.09 -1.67
CA SER A 148 9.86 7.26 -2.33
C SER A 148 10.91 6.22 -1.93
N PHE A 149 10.85 5.69 -0.70
CA PHE A 149 11.76 4.64 -0.24
C PHE A 149 11.38 3.29 -0.86
N ILE A 150 10.08 3.02 -0.92
CA ILE A 150 9.50 1.82 -1.54
C ILE A 150 9.84 1.76 -3.03
N VAL A 151 9.67 2.85 -3.78
CA VAL A 151 10.00 2.88 -5.21
C VAL A 151 11.51 2.67 -5.45
N LYS A 152 12.37 3.17 -4.55
CA LYS A 152 13.82 3.09 -4.67
C LYS A 152 14.39 1.71 -4.26
N TYR A 153 13.79 1.04 -3.28
CA TYR A 153 14.35 -0.16 -2.66
C TYR A 153 13.42 -1.39 -2.70
N GLY A 154 12.20 -1.23 -3.19
CA GLY A 154 11.23 -2.30 -3.44
C GLY A 154 11.55 -3.09 -4.71
N TYR A 155 10.74 -4.11 -4.98
CA TYR A 155 10.92 -4.97 -6.15
C TYR A 155 10.59 -4.20 -7.43
N THR A 156 11.58 -4.08 -8.33
CA THR A 156 11.46 -3.40 -9.63
C THR A 156 11.18 -4.36 -10.79
N GLY A 157 11.04 -5.66 -10.52
CA GLY A 157 10.71 -6.65 -11.54
C GLY A 157 9.22 -6.65 -11.89
N GLU A 158 8.89 -6.94 -13.15
CA GLU A 158 7.52 -7.30 -13.52
C GLU A 158 7.12 -8.56 -12.72
N LEU A 159 5.90 -8.53 -12.16
CA LEU A 159 5.34 -9.64 -11.37
C LEU A 159 5.27 -10.91 -12.24
N PRO A 160 5.59 -12.10 -11.71
CA PRO A 160 5.28 -13.36 -12.39
C PRO A 160 3.81 -13.47 -12.77
N GLU A 161 2.89 -12.92 -11.97
CA GLU A 161 1.46 -12.85 -12.30
C GLU A 161 1.17 -11.90 -13.48
N LEU A 162 1.94 -10.83 -13.66
CA LEU A 162 1.85 -9.95 -14.85
C LEU A 162 2.58 -10.56 -16.04
N THR A 163 3.63 -11.36 -15.82
CA THR A 163 4.31 -12.15 -16.84
C THR A 163 3.44 -13.32 -17.30
N ASP A 164 2.68 -13.93 -16.39
CA ASP A 164 1.72 -15.01 -16.67
C ASP A 164 0.44 -14.43 -17.28
N LEU A 165 -0.03 -13.25 -16.86
CA LEU A 165 -1.11 -12.53 -17.54
C LEU A 165 -0.68 -12.00 -18.91
N LYS A 166 0.57 -11.54 -19.08
CA LYS A 166 1.15 -11.25 -20.40
C LYS A 166 1.31 -12.53 -21.21
N ALA A 167 1.79 -13.62 -20.63
CA ALA A 167 1.97 -14.88 -21.34
C ALA A 167 0.64 -15.57 -21.66
N ASP A 168 -0.40 -15.38 -20.84
CA ASP A 168 -1.78 -15.79 -21.13
C ASP A 168 -2.44 -14.84 -22.12
N ALA A 169 -2.08 -13.55 -22.13
CA ALA A 169 -2.49 -12.61 -23.18
C ALA A 169 -1.81 -12.96 -24.51
N ASP A 170 -0.51 -13.26 -24.51
CA ASP A 170 0.28 -13.67 -25.68
C ASP A 170 -0.16 -15.07 -26.17
N ARG A 171 -0.45 -16.02 -25.26
CA ARG A 171 -1.01 -17.35 -25.63
C ARG A 171 -2.47 -17.27 -26.08
N LYS A 172 -3.27 -16.35 -25.53
CA LYS A 172 -4.62 -16.09 -26.05
C LYS A 172 -4.57 -15.33 -27.36
N GLU A 173 -3.63 -14.43 -27.58
CA GLU A 173 -3.39 -13.82 -28.89
C GLU A 173 -2.97 -14.90 -29.90
N GLU A 174 -2.06 -15.81 -29.57
CA GLU A 174 -1.67 -16.89 -30.49
C GLU A 174 -2.78 -17.95 -30.73
N SER A 175 -3.76 -18.12 -29.83
CA SER A 175 -4.86 -19.09 -30.01
C SER A 175 -6.23 -18.48 -30.39
N PHE A 176 -6.40 -17.16 -30.29
CA PHE A 176 -7.65 -16.46 -30.67
C PHE A 176 -7.52 -15.61 -31.94
N ILE A 177 -6.30 -15.40 -32.49
CA ILE A 177 -6.16 -14.65 -33.75
C ILE A 177 -6.77 -15.39 -34.97
N ASP A 178 -7.08 -16.68 -34.87
CA ASP A 178 -7.71 -17.44 -35.96
C ASP A 178 -9.24 -17.62 -35.85
N ALA A 179 -9.92 -16.95 -34.90
CA ALA A 179 -11.37 -17.03 -34.80
C ALA A 179 -12.03 -15.65 -34.62
N GLU A 180 -12.30 -15.02 -35.77
CA GLU A 180 -13.49 -14.19 -35.98
C GLU A 180 -13.53 -12.85 -35.23
N VAL A 181 -12.49 -12.02 -35.41
CA VAL A 181 -12.69 -10.57 -35.37
C VAL A 181 -13.24 -10.17 -36.73
N THR A 182 -14.56 -9.98 -36.80
CA THR A 182 -15.22 -9.28 -37.92
C THR A 182 -14.40 -8.04 -38.26
N ASP A 183 -14.07 -7.87 -39.54
CA ASP A 183 -13.33 -6.74 -40.12
C ASP A 183 -14.00 -5.39 -39.77
N VAL A 184 -13.79 -4.91 -38.54
CA VAL A 184 -14.16 -3.56 -38.12
C VAL A 184 -13.07 -2.66 -38.66
N LYS A 185 -13.24 -2.27 -39.92
CA LYS A 185 -12.47 -1.18 -40.51
C LYS A 185 -12.60 0.04 -39.59
N ALA A 186 -11.45 0.66 -39.28
CA ALA A 186 -11.43 1.95 -38.62
C ALA A 186 -12.44 2.89 -39.33
N PRO A 187 -13.27 3.64 -38.59
CA PRO A 187 -14.23 4.54 -39.22
C PRO A 187 -13.45 5.50 -40.13
N GLU A 188 -13.71 5.42 -41.44
CA GLU A 188 -13.14 6.36 -42.38
C GLU A 188 -13.66 7.76 -42.01
N THR A 189 -12.76 8.73 -41.92
CA THR A 189 -13.11 10.12 -41.62
C THR A 189 -14.10 10.62 -42.67
N THR A 190 -15.37 10.77 -42.29
CA THR A 190 -16.42 11.31 -43.15
C THR A 190 -16.56 12.82 -42.93
N VAL A 191 -17.20 13.52 -43.87
CA VAL A 191 -17.51 14.94 -43.70
C VAL A 191 -18.37 15.17 -42.45
N ASP A 192 -19.23 14.19 -42.12
CA ASP A 192 -20.09 14.22 -40.94
C ASP A 192 -19.30 14.01 -39.64
N SER A 193 -18.24 13.18 -39.62
CA SER A 193 -17.40 13.00 -38.44
C SER A 193 -16.59 14.27 -38.11
N ILE A 194 -16.15 14.98 -39.14
CA ILE A 194 -15.43 16.26 -39.02
C ILE A 194 -16.38 17.35 -38.50
N ALA A 195 -17.61 17.41 -39.02
CA ALA A 195 -18.63 18.34 -38.56
C ALA A 195 -19.00 18.09 -37.08
N ALA A 196 -19.22 16.84 -36.70
CA ALA A 196 -19.52 16.45 -35.32
C ALA A 196 -18.38 16.81 -34.36
N LEU A 197 -17.13 16.54 -34.75
CA LEU A 197 -15.95 16.95 -33.98
C LEU A 197 -15.88 18.48 -33.81
N ARG A 198 -16.12 19.22 -34.88
CA ARG A 198 -16.13 20.69 -34.84
C ARG A 198 -17.22 21.23 -33.90
N ASP A 199 -18.43 20.69 -33.97
CA ASP A 199 -19.54 21.11 -33.11
C ASP A 199 -19.22 20.88 -31.63
N VAL A 200 -18.60 19.74 -31.29
CA VAL A 200 -18.14 19.44 -29.92
C VAL A 200 -17.08 20.44 -29.46
N LEU A 201 -16.11 20.75 -30.31
CA LEU A 201 -15.05 21.69 -29.97
C LEU A 201 -15.58 23.12 -29.76
N ILE A 202 -16.55 23.56 -30.58
CA ILE A 202 -17.23 24.86 -30.45
C ILE A 202 -18.08 24.91 -29.18
N GLU A 203 -18.86 23.87 -28.90
CA GLU A 203 -19.69 23.75 -27.69
C GLU A 203 -18.85 23.93 -26.41
N HIS A 204 -17.61 23.45 -26.43
CA HIS A 204 -16.68 23.53 -25.32
C HIS A 204 -15.76 24.75 -25.34
N GLY A 205 -16.06 25.74 -26.17
CA GLY A 205 -15.37 27.04 -26.17
C GLY A 205 -13.97 27.00 -26.77
N THR A 206 -13.65 25.98 -27.58
CA THR A 206 -12.41 25.93 -28.35
C THR A 206 -12.48 26.97 -29.47
N THR A 207 -11.41 27.73 -29.67
CA THR A 207 -11.37 28.78 -30.70
C THR A 207 -11.19 28.18 -32.10
N ASP A 208 -11.81 28.78 -33.13
CA ASP A 208 -11.67 28.33 -34.53
C ASP A 208 -10.21 28.09 -34.99
N PRO A 209 -9.20 28.91 -34.61
CA PRO A 209 -7.81 28.64 -34.95
C PRO A 209 -7.31 27.29 -34.41
N ILE A 210 -7.66 26.93 -33.18
CA ILE A 210 -7.25 25.67 -32.56
C ILE A 210 -7.99 24.50 -33.19
N ILE A 211 -9.28 24.66 -33.49
CA ILE A 211 -10.08 23.65 -34.19
C ILE A 211 -9.46 23.32 -35.54
N ASN A 212 -9.08 24.33 -36.31
CA ASN A 212 -8.44 24.13 -37.61
C ASN A 212 -7.08 23.44 -37.50
N LEU A 213 -6.30 23.70 -36.45
CA LEU A 213 -5.04 22.98 -36.20
C LEU A 213 -5.28 21.51 -35.88
N ILE A 214 -6.30 21.19 -35.09
CA ILE A 214 -6.70 19.80 -34.79
C ILE A 214 -7.12 19.08 -36.07
N LEU A 215 -8.03 19.66 -36.86
CA LEU A 215 -8.51 19.04 -38.09
C LEU A 215 -7.39 18.84 -39.13
N ASN A 216 -6.49 19.83 -39.26
CA ASN A 216 -5.36 19.74 -40.19
C ASN A 216 -4.24 18.78 -39.71
N SER A 217 -4.27 18.36 -38.44
CA SER A 217 -3.32 17.39 -37.88
C SER A 217 -3.70 15.93 -38.15
N GLY A 218 -4.79 15.69 -38.90
CA GLY A 218 -5.28 14.35 -39.21
C GLY A 218 -6.26 13.79 -38.18
N ILE A 219 -6.68 14.59 -37.20
CA ILE A 219 -7.71 14.24 -36.22
C ILE A 219 -9.06 14.63 -36.81
N GLY A 220 -9.74 13.66 -37.44
CA GLY A 220 -10.98 13.90 -38.20
C GLY A 220 -12.26 13.45 -37.50
N SER A 221 -12.15 12.87 -36.30
CA SER A 221 -13.29 12.39 -35.52
C SER A 221 -13.11 12.59 -34.01
N ILE A 222 -14.23 12.52 -33.28
CA ILE A 222 -14.27 12.59 -31.81
C ILE A 222 -13.44 11.46 -31.20
N THR A 223 -13.48 10.27 -31.79
CA THR A 223 -12.69 9.09 -31.38
C THR A 223 -11.20 9.30 -31.61
N ASP A 224 -10.80 9.91 -32.73
CA ASP A 224 -9.39 10.22 -33.00
C ASP A 224 -8.86 11.20 -31.95
N LEU A 225 -9.65 12.23 -31.62
CA LEU A 225 -9.25 13.22 -30.62
C LEU A 225 -9.15 12.59 -29.21
N ALA A 226 -10.07 11.70 -28.86
CA ALA A 226 -10.04 10.99 -27.58
C ALA A 226 -8.87 10.00 -27.46
N SER A 227 -8.39 9.48 -28.59
CA SER A 227 -7.23 8.58 -28.68
C SER A 227 -5.89 9.32 -28.69
N THR A 228 -5.91 10.65 -28.85
CA THR A 228 -4.70 11.48 -28.89
C THR A 228 -4.23 11.81 -27.48
N SER A 229 -2.92 11.79 -27.23
CA SER A 229 -2.37 12.17 -25.92
C SER A 229 -2.35 13.69 -25.73
N ALA A 230 -2.44 14.16 -24.48
CA ALA A 230 -2.40 15.59 -24.18
C ALA A 230 -1.07 16.25 -24.60
N ASP A 231 0.03 15.51 -24.55
CA ASP A 231 1.33 15.97 -25.03
C ASP A 231 1.33 16.15 -26.55
N GLN A 232 0.72 15.23 -27.30
CA GLN A 232 0.57 15.37 -28.75
C GLN A 232 -0.34 16.54 -29.10
N LEU A 233 -1.48 16.67 -28.43
CA LEU A 233 -2.44 17.74 -28.67
C LEU A 233 -1.87 19.13 -28.33
N SER A 234 -1.15 19.25 -27.22
CA SER A 234 -0.44 20.48 -26.83
C SER A 234 0.59 20.90 -27.88
N ASN A 235 1.39 19.93 -28.37
CA ASN A 235 2.39 20.20 -29.42
C ASN A 235 1.76 20.61 -30.76
N LEU A 236 0.59 20.08 -31.11
CA LEU A 236 -0.11 20.39 -32.37
C LEU A 236 -0.85 21.73 -32.34
N THR A 237 -1.43 22.09 -31.19
CA THR A 237 -2.32 23.25 -31.07
C THR A 237 -1.67 24.46 -30.42
N GLY A 238 -0.51 24.29 -29.77
CA GLY A 238 0.12 25.32 -28.94
C GLY A 238 -0.62 25.60 -27.64
N LEU A 239 -1.59 24.75 -27.27
CA LEU A 239 -2.26 24.80 -25.98
C LEU A 239 -1.30 24.44 -24.84
N ASP A 240 -1.51 25.03 -23.67
CA ASP A 240 -0.86 24.54 -22.46
C ASP A 240 -1.29 23.09 -22.18
N LYS A 241 -0.39 22.28 -21.61
CA LYS A 241 -0.65 20.86 -21.37
C LYS A 241 -1.92 20.64 -20.55
N LEU A 242 -2.17 21.50 -19.56
CA LEU A 242 -3.36 21.45 -18.72
C LEU A 242 -4.64 21.75 -19.51
N GLN A 243 -4.59 22.63 -20.50
CA GLN A 243 -5.71 22.93 -21.39
C GLN A 243 -5.98 21.77 -22.37
N ALA A 244 -4.92 21.13 -22.88
CA ALA A 244 -5.02 19.95 -23.73
C ALA A 244 -5.61 18.74 -22.98
N GLU A 245 -5.18 18.51 -21.73
CA GLU A 245 -5.76 17.47 -20.86
C GLU A 245 -7.25 17.71 -20.57
N GLN A 246 -7.63 18.96 -20.29
CA GLN A 246 -9.04 19.32 -20.09
C GLN A 246 -9.88 19.08 -21.34
N LEU A 247 -9.37 19.44 -22.52
CA LEU A 247 -10.07 19.25 -23.78
C LEU A 247 -10.29 17.75 -24.07
N ILE A 248 -9.26 16.91 -23.88
CA ILE A 248 -9.37 15.45 -24.05
C ILE A 248 -10.36 14.84 -23.06
N MET A 249 -10.30 15.25 -21.80
CA MET A 249 -11.21 14.74 -20.76
C MET A 249 -12.67 15.08 -21.08
N VAL A 250 -12.94 16.28 -21.59
CA VAL A 250 -14.27 16.72 -21.99
C VAL A 250 -14.79 15.88 -23.17
N VAL A 251 -13.94 15.64 -24.17
CA VAL A 251 -14.27 14.80 -25.33
C VAL A 251 -14.54 13.35 -24.90
N GLN A 252 -13.70 12.78 -24.05
CA GLN A 252 -13.91 11.44 -23.49
C GLN A 252 -15.21 11.36 -22.69
N LYS A 253 -15.49 12.35 -21.84
CA LYS A 253 -16.76 12.42 -21.10
C LYS A 253 -17.95 12.42 -22.07
N LYS A 254 -17.89 13.15 -23.18
CA LYS A 254 -18.96 13.14 -24.17
C LYS A 254 -19.13 11.76 -24.81
N ILE A 255 -18.06 11.06 -25.19
CA ILE A 255 -18.15 9.67 -25.69
C ILE A 255 -18.81 8.74 -24.67
N TRP A 256 -18.49 8.88 -23.38
CA TRP A 256 -19.03 8.00 -22.33
C TRP A 256 -20.48 8.30 -21.92
N PHE A 257 -20.96 9.53 -22.14
CA PHE A 257 -22.29 9.96 -21.69
C PHE A 257 -23.25 10.36 -22.83
N SER A 258 -22.81 10.27 -24.09
CA SER A 258 -23.67 10.32 -25.25
C SER A 258 -23.77 8.93 -25.85
N ASP A 259 -24.97 8.51 -26.25
CA ASP A 259 -25.21 7.25 -26.96
C ASP A 259 -24.67 7.35 -28.42
N ILE A 260 -23.38 7.63 -28.58
CA ILE A 260 -22.65 7.55 -29.86
C ILE A 260 -22.14 6.13 -30.05
#